data_AF-A0A2W6Z1X5-F1
#
_entry.id   AF-A0A2W6Z1X5-F1
#
_cell.length_a   1.000
_cell.length_b   1.000
_cell.length_c   1.000
_cell.angle_alpha   90.00
_cell.angle_beta   90.00
_cell.angle_gamma   90.00
#
_symmetry.space_group_name_H-M   'P 1'
#
loop_
_entity.id
_entity.type
_entity.pdbx_description
1 polymer ?
#
loop_
_entity_poly.entity_id
_entity_poly.type
_entity_poly.pdbx_seq_one_letter_code
_entity_poly.pdbx_strand_id
1 'polypeptide(L)'
;MHPIVNYFNSILEELINGVTVTEVIEKICSRNEFSYLNAGTLEQEREGASSFSKTTKSAAFLREALNSAPRCSICNAILHQRSIQIDHIVRRQDGGAGDLNNAQLAHPYCNSTYKN
;
A
#
# COMPACT_ATOMS: atom_id res chain seq x y z
N MET A 1 13.24 16.41 23.95
CA MET A 1 14.00 15.53 23.04
C MET A 1 13.05 15.14 21.92
N HIS A 2 13.32 15.50 20.66
CA HIS A 2 12.46 15.20 19.52
C HIS A 2 13.12 14.09 18.68
N PRO A 3 12.75 12.80 18.87
CA PRO A 3 13.46 11.66 18.27
C PRO A 3 13.51 11.74 16.73
N ILE A 4 12.42 12.20 16.12
CA ILE A 4 12.29 12.41 14.68
C ILE A 4 13.25 13.50 14.18
N VAL A 5 13.37 14.61 14.90
CA VAL A 5 14.25 15.72 14.51
C VAL A 5 15.71 15.29 14.59
N ASN A 6 16.09 14.59 15.66
CA ASN A 6 17.44 14.05 15.81
C ASN A 6 17.78 13.04 14.71
N TYR A 7 16.83 12.19 14.33
CA TYR A 7 16.96 11.24 13.24
C TYR A 7 17.21 11.95 11.89
N PHE A 8 16.37 12.93 11.54
CA PHE A 8 16.53 13.69 10.31
C PHE A 8 17.84 14.47 10.27
N ASN A 9 18.22 15.13 11.35
CA ASN A 9 19.48 15.87 11.42
C ASN A 9 20.69 14.93 11.26
N SER A 10 20.66 13.77 11.91
CA SER A 10 21.74 12.78 11.81
C SER A 10 21.90 12.25 10.38
N ILE A 11 20.80 12.06 9.65
CA ILE A 11 20.84 11.67 8.24
C ILE A 11 21.42 12.78 7.37
N LEU A 12 20.94 14.02 7.56
CA LEU A 12 21.39 15.16 6.78
C LEU A 12 22.88 15.42 6.97
N GLU A 13 23.38 15.33 8.20
CA GLU A 13 24.81 15.48 8.50
C GLU A 13 25.67 14.44 7.76
N GLU A 14 25.29 13.17 7.77
CA GLU A 14 26.05 12.11 7.09
C GLU A 14 26.01 12.29 5.56
N LEU A 15 24.86 12.70 5.00
CA LEU A 15 24.72 12.99 3.57
C LEU A 15 25.55 14.21 3.14
N ILE A 16 25.55 15.27 3.96
CA ILE A 16 26.38 16.47 3.72
C ILE A 16 27.87 16.09 3.74
N ASN A 17 28.26 15.14 4.58
CA ASN A 17 29.63 14.62 4.66
C ASN A 17 30.00 13.67 3.49
N GLY A 18 29.13 13.52 2.50
CA GLY A 18 29.40 12.75 1.28
C GLY A 18 29.28 11.23 1.45
N VAL A 19 28.64 10.76 2.54
CA VAL A 19 28.39 9.34 2.78
C VAL A 19 27.27 8.86 1.86
N THR A 20 27.41 7.66 1.30
CA THR A 20 26.39 7.08 0.42
C THR A 20 25.13 6.70 1.20
N VAL A 21 23.96 6.72 0.55
CA VAL A 21 22.67 6.42 1.21
C VAL A 21 22.70 5.06 1.94
N THR A 22 23.34 4.05 1.36
CA THR A 22 23.51 2.72 1.95
C THR A 22 24.32 2.76 3.25
N GLU A 23 25.42 3.50 3.26
CA GLU A 23 26.29 3.65 4.44
C GLU A 23 25.64 4.50 5.54
N VAL A 24 24.83 5.50 5.18
CA VAL A 24 24.05 6.30 6.14
C VAL A 24 23.11 5.39 6.94
N ILE A 25 22.42 4.46 6.28
CA ILE A 25 21.51 3.53 6.95
C ILE A 25 22.27 2.67 7.96
N GLU A 26 23.40 2.09 7.58
CA GLU A 26 24.22 1.27 8.49
C GLU A 26 24.73 2.08 9.70
N LYS A 27 25.22 3.30 9.46
CA LYS A 27 25.68 4.20 10.51
C LYS A 27 24.56 4.64 11.47
N ILE A 28 23.37 4.92 10.96
CA ILE A 28 22.24 5.31 11.80
C ILE A 28 21.75 4.11 12.62
N CYS A 29 21.69 2.92 12.04
CA CYS A 29 21.20 1.72 12.73
C CYS A 29 22.18 1.17 13.77
N SER A 30 23.47 1.47 13.64
CA SER A 30 24.50 1.09 14.63
C SER A 30 24.54 2.01 15.86
N ARG A 31 23.90 3.18 15.83
CA ARG A 31 23.82 4.10 16.97
C ARG A 31 22.73 3.65 17.93
N ASN A 32 23.08 3.49 19.21
CA ASN A 32 22.14 3.09 20.27
C ASN A 32 20.96 4.07 20.44
N GLU A 33 21.16 5.34 20.09
CA GLU A 33 20.12 6.39 20.05
C GLU A 33 18.95 6.02 19.12
N PHE A 34 19.19 5.19 18.10
CA PHE A 34 18.21 4.76 17.11
C PHE A 34 17.84 3.27 17.22
N SER A 35 18.06 2.65 18.39
CA SER A 35 17.75 1.23 18.66
C SER A 35 16.28 0.83 18.44
N TYR A 36 15.36 1.80 18.39
CA TYR A 36 13.95 1.60 18.06
C TYR A 36 13.68 1.46 16.55
N LEU A 37 14.66 1.76 15.69
CA LEU A 37 14.55 1.56 14.26
C LEU A 37 14.69 0.07 13.95
N ASN A 38 13.60 -0.53 13.47
CA ASN A 38 13.58 -1.92 13.01
C ASN A 38 14.21 -2.07 11.60
N ALA A 39 15.40 -1.54 11.39
CA ALA A 39 16.08 -1.61 10.10
C ALA A 39 16.52 -3.02 9.73
N GLY A 40 16.75 -3.89 10.74
CA GLY A 40 17.03 -5.32 10.55
C GLY A 40 15.83 -6.17 10.13
N THR A 41 14.64 -5.58 9.97
CA THR A 41 13.42 -6.29 9.54
C THR A 41 13.16 -6.19 8.04
N LEU A 42 14.11 -5.66 7.27
CA LEU A 42 14.19 -6.00 5.85
C LEU A 42 14.69 -7.44 5.77
N GLU A 43 13.79 -8.41 6.01
CA GLU A 43 14.05 -9.81 5.66
C GLU A 43 14.41 -9.82 4.17
N GLN A 44 15.71 -9.86 3.89
CA GLN A 44 16.20 -10.13 2.54
C GLN A 44 15.57 -11.46 2.11
N GLU A 45 14.96 -11.47 0.92
CA GLU A 45 14.43 -12.69 0.33
C GLU A 45 15.56 -13.72 0.31
N ARG A 46 15.44 -14.77 1.14
CA ARG A 46 16.45 -15.82 1.21
C ARG A 46 16.30 -16.71 -0.01
N GLU A 47 17.05 -16.40 -1.07
CA GLU A 47 17.16 -17.28 -2.23
C GLU A 47 17.68 -18.66 -1.78
N GLY A 48 16.97 -19.73 -2.20
CA GLY A 48 17.36 -21.11 -1.89
C GLY A 48 16.94 -21.66 -0.52
N ALA A 49 16.12 -20.94 0.26
CA ALA A 49 15.56 -21.50 1.49
C ALA A 49 14.55 -22.63 1.20
N SER A 50 14.63 -23.73 1.95
CA SER A 50 13.72 -24.88 1.79
C SER A 50 12.27 -24.61 2.25
N SER A 51 12.05 -23.53 3.01
CA SER A 51 10.74 -23.16 3.54
C SER A 51 10.46 -21.67 3.34
N PHE A 52 9.20 -21.34 3.07
CA PHE A 52 8.77 -19.96 2.89
C PHE A 52 8.77 -19.19 4.22
N SER A 53 9.36 -17.99 4.22
CA SER A 53 9.29 -17.08 5.37
C SER A 53 7.86 -16.55 5.55
N LYS A 54 7.57 -15.98 6.72
CA LYS A 54 6.30 -15.31 6.99
C LYS A 54 6.05 -14.18 5.98
N THR A 55 7.09 -13.43 5.65
CA THR A 55 7.05 -12.34 4.68
C THR A 55 6.76 -12.86 3.28
N THR A 56 7.41 -13.94 2.83
CA THR A 56 7.12 -14.55 1.53
C THR A 56 5.67 -15.03 1.42
N LYS A 57 5.14 -15.68 2.47
CA LYS A 57 3.73 -16.13 2.49
C LYS A 57 2.77 -14.95 2.43
N SER A 58 3.04 -13.89 3.19
CA SER A 58 2.23 -12.67 3.19
C SER A 58 2.26 -11.96 1.84
N ALA A 59 3.45 -11.83 1.23
CA ALA A 59 3.64 -11.22 -0.07
C ALA A 59 2.92 -12.01 -1.18
N ALA A 60 3.01 -13.35 -1.17
CA ALA A 60 2.28 -14.21 -2.09
C ALA A 60 0.76 -14.02 -1.94
N PHE A 61 0.23 -14.01 -0.72
CA PHE A 61 -1.20 -13.76 -0.49
C PHE A 61 -1.64 -12.39 -1.02
N LEU A 62 -0.90 -11.33 -0.72
CA LEU A 62 -1.20 -9.98 -1.21
C LEU A 62 -1.16 -9.91 -2.74
N ARG A 63 -0.18 -10.55 -3.38
CA ARG A 63 -0.09 -10.60 -4.85
C ARG A 63 -1.34 -11.23 -5.45
N GLU A 64 -1.76 -12.40 -4.98
CA GLU A 64 -2.95 -13.08 -5.50
C GLU A 64 -4.23 -12.30 -5.19
N ALA A 65 -4.34 -11.74 -3.99
CA ALA A 65 -5.50 -10.94 -3.59
C ALA A 65 -5.64 -9.66 -4.43
N LEU A 66 -4.55 -8.95 -4.71
CA LEU A 66 -4.57 -7.73 -5.52
C LEU A 66 -4.85 -8.01 -7.00
N ASN A 67 -4.34 -9.12 -7.54
CA ASN A 67 -4.58 -9.51 -8.94
C ASN A 67 -6.05 -9.88 -9.20
N SER A 68 -6.70 -10.54 -8.23
CA SER A 68 -8.09 -11.00 -8.34
C SER A 68 -9.11 -10.02 -7.79
N ALA A 69 -8.68 -8.91 -7.20
CA ALA A 69 -9.58 -7.97 -6.55
C ALA A 69 -10.54 -7.29 -7.55
N PRO A 70 -11.84 -7.18 -7.21
CA PRO A 70 -12.79 -6.41 -8.02
C PRO A 70 -12.33 -4.95 -8.11
N ARG A 71 -12.58 -4.32 -9.26
CA ARG A 71 -12.23 -2.92 -9.52
C ARG A 71 -13.49 -2.08 -9.69
N CYS A 72 -13.41 -0.82 -9.28
CA CYS A 72 -14.47 0.14 -9.47
C CYS A 72 -14.63 0.43 -10.97
N SER A 73 -15.86 0.33 -11.49
CA SER A 73 -16.14 0.62 -12.90
C SER A 73 -15.99 2.10 -13.29
N ILE A 74 -15.84 3.00 -12.30
CA ILE A 74 -15.72 4.46 -12.51
C ILE A 74 -14.24 4.88 -12.54
N CYS A 75 -13.44 4.48 -11.55
CA CYS A 75 -12.04 4.91 -11.40
C CYS A 75 -11.01 3.80 -11.65
N ASN A 76 -11.45 2.56 -11.89
CA ASN A 76 -10.62 1.36 -12.10
C ASN A 76 -9.67 1.00 -10.95
N ALA A 77 -9.79 1.64 -9.79
CA ALA A 77 -9.07 1.29 -8.58
C ALA A 77 -9.72 0.09 -7.86
N ILE A 78 -8.94 -0.59 -7.02
CA ILE A 78 -9.37 -1.78 -6.29
C ILE A 78 -10.52 -1.45 -5.33
N LEU A 79 -11.52 -2.32 -5.29
CA LEU A 79 -12.63 -2.28 -4.36
C LEU A 79 -12.32 -3.11 -3.12
N HIS A 80 -12.54 -2.52 -1.95
CA HIS A 80 -12.47 -3.24 -0.69
C HIS A 80 -13.80 -3.95 -0.43
N GLN A 81 -13.79 -5.23 -0.06
CA GLN A 81 -15.01 -6.07 0.08
C GLN A 81 -16.11 -5.46 0.98
N ARG A 82 -15.74 -4.64 1.97
CA ARG A 82 -16.68 -3.97 2.89
C ARG A 82 -17.06 -2.53 2.50
N SER A 83 -16.53 -2.02 1.39
CA SER A 83 -16.74 -0.63 0.95
C SER A 83 -17.01 -0.61 -0.55
N ILE A 84 -18.16 -1.20 -0.92
CA ILE A 84 -18.64 -1.34 -2.30
C ILE A 84 -20.11 -0.95 -2.33
N GLN A 85 -20.52 -0.28 -3.39
CA GLN A 85 -21.91 -0.09 -3.74
C GLN A 85 -22.20 -0.71 -5.10
N ILE A 86 -23.40 -1.26 -5.24
CA ILE A 86 -23.95 -1.68 -6.52
C ILE A 86 -24.70 -0.47 -7.08
N ASP A 87 -24.30 -0.02 -8.26
CA ASP A 87 -24.90 1.11 -8.95
C ASP A 87 -25.35 0.70 -10.36
N HIS A 88 -26.20 1.51 -10.98
CA HIS A 88 -26.61 1.30 -12.37
C HIS A 88 -25.51 1.77 -13.32
N ILE A 89 -25.33 1.21 -14.51
CA ILE A 89 -24.43 1.77 -15.54
C ILE A 89 -25.09 3.03 -16.10
N VAL A 90 -26.27 2.87 -16.69
CA VAL A 90 -27.20 3.94 -17.07
C VAL A 90 -28.05 4.29 -15.86
N ARG A 91 -28.05 5.56 -15.44
CA ARG A 91 -28.76 5.96 -14.23
C ARG A 91 -30.27 5.70 -14.38
N ARG A 92 -30.92 5.37 -13.27
CA ARG A 92 -32.38 5.17 -13.23
C ARG A 92 -33.17 6.38 -13.74
N GLN A 93 -32.71 7.60 -13.43
CA GLN A 93 -33.36 8.83 -13.88
C GLN A 93 -33.28 9.03 -15.40
N ASP A 94 -32.27 8.44 -16.04
CA ASP A 94 -32.05 8.48 -17.49
C ASP A 94 -32.73 7.28 -18.19
N GLY A 95 -33.58 6.53 -17.47
CA GLY A 95 -34.29 5.37 -17.99
C GLY A 95 -33.56 4.03 -17.82
N GLY A 96 -32.48 3.97 -17.04
CA GLY A 96 -31.75 2.73 -16.77
C GLY A 96 -32.58 1.66 -16.04
N ALA A 97 -32.53 0.43 -16.53
CA ALA A 97 -33.23 -0.73 -15.95
C ALA A 97 -32.48 -1.32 -14.75
N GLY A 98 -33.21 -1.96 -13.82
CA GLY A 98 -32.63 -2.61 -12.63
C GLY A 98 -32.20 -4.06 -12.87
N ASP A 99 -31.65 -4.38 -14.04
CA ASP A 99 -31.19 -5.72 -14.39
C ASP A 99 -29.67 -5.89 -14.20
N LEU A 100 -29.20 -7.14 -14.24
CA LEU A 100 -27.78 -7.48 -14.03
C LEU A 100 -26.86 -6.82 -15.08
N ASN A 101 -27.34 -6.63 -16.32
CA ASN A 101 -26.54 -6.06 -17.39
C ASN A 101 -26.32 -4.55 -17.18
N ASN A 102 -27.23 -3.90 -16.46
CA ASN A 102 -27.09 -2.51 -16.06
C ASN A 102 -26.49 -2.36 -14.65
N ALA A 103 -26.05 -3.42 -13.97
CA ALA A 103 -25.43 -3.31 -12.65
C ALA A 103 -23.89 -3.19 -12.75
N GLN A 104 -23.30 -2.35 -11.92
CA GLN A 104 -21.85 -2.20 -11.81
C GLN A 104 -21.40 -2.00 -10.36
N LEU A 105 -20.14 -2.31 -10.08
CA LEU A 105 -19.54 -2.10 -8.76
C LEU A 105 -18.80 -0.77 -8.72
N ALA A 106 -19.06 0.02 -7.68
CA ALA A 106 -18.43 1.31 -7.48
C ALA A 106 -18.00 1.52 -6.02
N HIS A 107 -16.99 2.37 -5.81
CA HIS A 107 -16.73 2.89 -4.46
C HIS A 107 -17.90 3.76 -4.01
N PRO A 108 -18.22 3.80 -2.71
CA PRO A 108 -19.21 4.73 -2.18
C PRO A 108 -18.96 6.19 -2.60
N TYR A 109 -17.70 6.63 -2.56
CA TYR A 109 -17.31 7.98 -2.98
C TYR A 109 -17.51 8.21 -4.49
N CYS A 110 -17.04 7.27 -5.33
CA CYS A 110 -17.17 7.41 -6.78
C CYS A 110 -18.65 7.46 -7.19
N ASN A 111 -19.48 6.63 -6.57
CA ASN A 111 -20.91 6.61 -6.83
C ASN A 111 -21.61 7.90 -6.38
N SER A 112 -21.36 8.34 -5.13
CA SER A 112 -22.11 9.45 -4.54
C SER A 112 -21.60 10.84 -4.91
N THR A 113 -20.34 10.98 -5.30
CA THR A 113 -19.70 12.30 -5.48
C THR A 113 -19.23 12.52 -6.90
N TYR A 114 -18.55 11.54 -7.50
CA TYR A 114 -17.99 11.71 -8.85
C TYR A 114 -19.02 11.48 -9.94
N LYS A 115 -19.84 10.43 -9.78
CA LYS A 115 -20.82 10.06 -10.78
C LYS A 115 -22.06 10.92 -10.72
N ASN A 116 -22.51 11.36 -9.54
CA ASN A 116 -23.80 12.05 -9.31
C ASN A 116 -24.02 13.31 -10.15
#